data_AF-A0A1G2HG93-F1
#
_entry.id   AF-A0A1G2HG93-F1
#
_cell.length_a   1.000
_cell.length_b   1.000
_cell.length_c   1.000
_cell.angle_alpha   90.00
_cell.angle_beta   90.00
_cell.angle_gamma   90.00
#
_symmetry.space_group_name_H-M   'P 1'
#
loop_
_entity.id
_entity.type
_entity.pdbx_description
1 polymer ?
#
loop_
_entity_poly.entity_id
_entity_poly.type
_entity_poly.pdbx_seq_one_letter_code
_entity_poly.pdbx_strand_id
1 'polypeptide(L)'
;MAYSRINVEFLYEGFNFKLDDYICSFADSIEEAVEEFKKIFDYYRGALVGESVFFGEIVVNWGQYFKQYNMYRGEYELHRYIKILIALGILSFQKRSNWTVISFGMFVNPKTEGNQRLFFTRRQDAVEYAKLSGWFIDEVFQYSDQIISGDKLKEA
;
A
#
# COMPACT_ATOMS: atom_id res chain seq x y z
N MET A 1 10.83 25.16 7.96
CA MET A 1 11.57 24.32 7.01
C MET A 1 10.63 24.00 5.87
N ALA A 2 11.02 24.27 4.62
CA ALA A 2 10.20 23.93 3.47
C ALA A 2 10.38 22.43 3.17
N TYR A 3 9.30 21.67 3.21
CA TYR A 3 9.33 20.25 2.83
C TYR A 3 9.37 20.17 1.31
N SER A 4 10.46 19.65 0.76
CA SER A 4 10.56 19.35 -0.67
C SER A 4 9.75 18.09 -0.96
N ARG A 5 8.77 18.21 -1.87
CA ARG A 5 8.02 17.06 -2.40
C ARG A 5 8.83 16.43 -3.52
N ILE A 6 9.08 15.14 -3.42
CA ILE A 6 9.98 14.44 -4.33
C ILE A 6 9.16 13.46 -5.17
N ASN A 7 9.35 13.56 -6.48
CA ASN A 7 8.87 12.59 -7.45
C ASN A 7 10.08 11.93 -8.10
N VAL A 8 10.34 10.66 -7.78
CA VAL A 8 11.52 9.94 -8.29
C VAL A 8 11.20 8.48 -8.51
N GLU A 9 11.77 7.92 -9.58
CA GLU A 9 11.76 6.49 -9.86
C GLU A 9 13.20 5.96 -9.84
N PHE A 10 13.43 4.84 -9.16
CA PHE A 10 14.76 4.24 -9.05
C PHE A 10 14.70 2.73 -8.82
N LEU A 11 15.74 2.04 -9.28
CA LEU A 11 15.95 0.61 -9.06
C LEU A 11 16.84 0.41 -7.83
N TYR A 12 16.43 -0.47 -6.92
CA TYR A 12 17.26 -0.87 -5.78
C TYR A 12 17.03 -2.35 -5.45
N GLU A 13 18.11 -3.14 -5.41
CA GLU A 13 18.05 -4.57 -5.04
C GLU A 13 17.05 -5.38 -5.87
N GLY A 14 16.89 -5.05 -7.16
CA GLY A 14 15.95 -5.71 -8.07
C GLY A 14 14.51 -5.16 -8.01
N PHE A 15 14.20 -4.28 -7.06
CA PHE A 15 12.89 -3.65 -6.94
C PHE A 15 12.86 -2.26 -7.61
N ASN A 16 11.86 -2.03 -8.47
CA ASN A 16 11.60 -0.70 -9.01
C ASN A 16 10.68 0.08 -8.06
N PHE A 17 11.16 1.22 -7.59
CA PHE A 17 10.42 2.10 -6.69
C PHE A 17 10.01 3.37 -7.40
N LYS A 18 8.77 3.80 -7.17
CA LYS A 18 8.26 5.10 -7.56
C LYS A 18 7.77 5.87 -6.34
N LEU A 19 8.53 6.88 -5.93
CA LEU A 19 8.17 7.77 -4.85
C LEU A 19 7.44 8.98 -5.42
N ASP A 20 6.11 8.97 -5.37
CA ASP A 20 5.28 10.12 -5.73
C ASP A 20 4.93 10.93 -4.46
N ASP A 21 5.09 12.25 -4.51
CA ASP A 21 4.81 13.19 -3.41
C ASP A 21 5.51 12.81 -2.08
N TYR A 22 6.71 12.22 -2.16
CA TYR A 22 7.44 11.77 -0.97
C TYR A 22 8.01 12.95 -0.21
N ILE A 23 7.64 13.05 1.07
CA ILE A 23 8.13 14.05 2.01
C ILE A 23 9.24 13.43 2.85
N CYS A 24 10.47 13.95 2.68
CA CYS A 24 11.59 13.68 3.55
C CYS A 24 11.95 14.96 4.32
N SER A 25 11.83 14.94 5.64
CA SER A 25 12.10 16.09 6.49
C SER A 25 13.58 16.40 6.67
N PHE A 26 14.47 15.54 6.16
CA PHE A 26 15.91 15.57 6.40
C PHE A 26 16.73 15.53 5.11
N ALA A 27 16.09 15.61 3.94
CA ALA A 27 16.78 15.58 2.65
C ALA A 27 16.66 16.95 1.97
N ASP A 28 17.80 17.54 1.65
CA ASP A 28 17.92 18.78 0.90
C ASP A 28 18.03 18.49 -0.61
N SER A 29 18.19 17.21 -0.99
CA SER A 29 18.29 16.72 -2.38
C SER A 29 17.46 15.46 -2.63
N ILE A 30 17.25 15.14 -3.92
CA ILE A 30 16.57 13.90 -4.34
C ILE A 30 17.41 12.68 -3.95
N GLU A 31 18.72 12.77 -4.12
CA GLU A 31 19.69 11.72 -3.82
C GLU A 31 19.66 11.34 -2.34
N GLU A 32 19.65 12.32 -1.44
CA GLU A 32 19.53 12.10 0.01
C GLU A 32 18.19 11.45 0.37
N ALA A 33 17.08 11.89 -0.25
CA ALA A 33 15.78 11.31 0.02
C ALA A 33 15.67 9.85 -0.44
N VAL A 34 16.26 9.53 -1.60
CA VAL A 34 16.36 8.16 -2.11
C VAL A 34 17.20 7.32 -1.16
N GLU A 35 18.34 7.82 -0.70
CA GLU A 35 19.22 7.07 0.21
C GLU A 35 18.56 6.82 1.58
N GLU A 36 17.86 7.81 2.12
CA GLU A 36 17.06 7.62 3.34
C GLU A 36 15.92 6.62 3.12
N PHE A 37 15.26 6.66 1.96
CA PHE A 37 14.24 5.67 1.64
C PHE A 37 14.83 4.25 1.54
N LYS A 38 16.02 4.07 0.95
CA LYS A 38 16.70 2.77 0.92
C LYS A 38 16.97 2.24 2.32
N LYS A 39 17.43 3.10 3.25
CA LYS A 39 17.64 2.71 4.67
C LYS A 39 16.33 2.25 5.32
N ILE A 40 15.24 2.97 5.08
CA ILE A 40 13.90 2.56 5.53
C ILE A 40 13.56 1.20 4.92
N PHE A 41 13.70 1.05 3.61
CA PHE A 41 13.41 -0.20 2.92
C PHE A 41 14.23 -1.37 3.49
N ASP A 42 15.55 -1.25 3.64
CA ASP A 42 16.39 -2.32 4.17
C ASP A 42 16.04 -2.71 5.61
N TYR A 43 15.65 -1.74 6.43
CA TYR A 43 15.22 -2.00 7.80
C TYR A 43 13.91 -2.82 7.86
N TYR A 44 12.96 -2.54 6.97
CA TYR A 44 11.62 -3.14 7.03
C TYR A 44 11.37 -4.26 6.02
N ARG A 45 12.18 -4.38 4.95
CA ARG A 45 11.89 -5.27 3.79
C ARG A 45 11.73 -6.72 4.21
N GLY A 46 12.61 -7.22 5.07
CA GLY A 46 12.62 -8.64 5.49
C GLY A 46 11.36 -9.10 6.21
N ALA A 47 10.59 -8.15 6.78
CA ALA A 47 9.31 -8.44 7.41
C ALA A 47 8.12 -8.27 6.45
N LEU A 48 8.29 -7.51 5.35
CA LEU A 48 7.19 -6.99 4.55
C LEU A 48 7.12 -7.59 3.14
N VAL A 49 8.25 -7.68 2.45
CA VAL A 49 8.31 -8.08 1.05
C VAL A 49 9.39 -9.12 0.82
N GLY A 50 9.12 -10.02 -0.12
CA GLY A 50 10.08 -10.97 -0.65
C GLY A 50 9.95 -11.06 -2.16
N GLU A 51 10.82 -11.86 -2.76
CA GLU A 51 10.77 -12.16 -4.19
C GLU A 51 10.24 -13.59 -4.37
N SER A 52 9.30 -13.76 -5.29
CA SER A 52 8.79 -15.08 -5.67
C SER A 52 9.90 -15.84 -6.40
N VAL A 53 10.31 -16.97 -5.84
CA VAL A 53 11.34 -17.86 -6.41
C VAL A 53 10.95 -18.36 -7.82
N PHE A 54 9.67 -18.36 -8.16
CA PHE A 54 9.15 -18.94 -9.41
C PHE A 54 9.01 -17.93 -10.56
N PHE A 55 8.81 -16.65 -10.26
CA PHE A 55 8.47 -15.65 -11.28
C PHE A 55 9.18 -14.30 -11.12
N GLY A 56 10.03 -14.13 -10.10
CA GLY A 56 10.66 -12.84 -9.79
C GLY A 56 9.65 -11.76 -9.35
N GLU A 57 8.39 -12.15 -9.10
CA GLU A 57 7.34 -11.22 -8.69
C GLU A 57 7.49 -10.84 -7.23
N ILE A 58 7.19 -9.58 -6.91
CA ILE A 58 7.17 -9.11 -5.52
C ILE A 58 6.05 -9.81 -4.76
N VAL A 59 6.38 -10.50 -3.67
CA VAL A 59 5.43 -11.12 -2.75
C VAL A 59 5.37 -10.28 -1.48
N VAL A 60 4.16 -10.00 -1.00
CA VAL A 60 3.97 -9.28 0.27
C VAL A 60 3.55 -10.25 1.36
N ASN A 61 4.20 -10.14 2.51
CA ASN A 61 3.78 -10.84 3.72
C ASN A 61 2.63 -10.10 4.40
N TRP A 62 1.41 -10.26 3.87
CA TRP A 62 0.21 -9.61 4.40
C TRP A 62 -0.09 -9.99 5.85
N GLY A 63 0.38 -11.16 6.32
CA GLY A 63 0.21 -11.59 7.71
C GLY A 63 1.05 -10.75 8.66
N GLN A 64 2.32 -10.51 8.31
CA GLN A 64 3.17 -9.60 9.07
C GLN A 64 2.67 -8.17 8.98
N TYR A 65 2.27 -7.72 7.79
CA TYR A 65 1.63 -6.41 7.63
C TYR A 65 0.45 -6.23 8.59
N PHE A 66 -0.45 -7.21 8.67
CA PHE A 66 -1.61 -7.16 9.55
C PHE A 66 -1.23 -7.18 11.04
N LYS A 67 -0.23 -7.98 11.42
CA LYS A 67 0.31 -8.00 12.79
C LYS A 67 0.84 -6.61 13.19
N GLN A 68 1.60 -5.96 12.31
CA GLN A 68 2.13 -4.61 12.52
C GLN A 68 0.99 -3.58 12.59
N TYR A 69 0.00 -3.67 11.71
CA TYR A 69 -1.18 -2.81 11.70
C TYR A 69 -1.95 -2.82 13.02
N ASN A 70 -2.13 -4.00 13.63
CA ASN A 70 -2.83 -4.12 14.90
C ASN A 70 -1.97 -3.69 16.10
N MET A 71 -0.66 -3.93 16.05
CA MET A 71 0.25 -3.60 17.15
C MET A 71 0.52 -2.09 17.25
N TYR A 72 0.64 -1.40 16.11
CA TYR A 72 1.11 -0.01 16.01
C TYR A 72 0.06 0.91 15.36
N ARG A 73 -1.21 0.70 15.69
CA ARG A 73 -2.34 1.40 15.04
C ARG A 73 -2.24 2.92 15.24
N GLY A 74 -1.95 3.64 14.16
CA GLY A 74 -1.81 5.10 14.17
C GLY A 74 -0.39 5.61 14.46
N GLU A 75 0.59 4.71 14.51
CA GLU A 75 1.99 5.08 14.72
C GLU A 75 2.75 5.28 13.41
N TYR A 76 3.85 6.02 13.51
CA TYR A 76 4.74 6.38 12.41
C TYR A 76 5.31 5.16 11.65
N GLU A 77 5.50 4.05 12.34
CA GLU A 77 5.99 2.78 11.80
C GLU A 77 5.05 2.20 10.72
N LEU A 78 3.74 2.24 10.97
CA LEU A 78 2.75 1.76 10.01
C LEU A 78 2.77 2.59 8.72
N HIS A 79 2.97 3.91 8.84
CA HIS A 79 3.09 4.79 7.68
C HIS A 79 4.30 4.46 6.82
N ARG A 80 5.41 4.00 7.41
CA ARG A 80 6.60 3.56 6.66
C ARG A 80 6.32 2.31 5.83
N TYR A 81 5.68 1.29 6.41
CA TYR A 81 5.30 0.08 5.67
C TYR A 81 4.38 0.40 4.48
N ILE A 82 3.35 1.23 4.71
CA ILE A 82 2.43 1.61 3.65
C ILE A 82 3.16 2.38 2.54
N LYS A 83 4.03 3.32 2.90
CA LYS A 83 4.84 4.06 1.92
C LYS A 83 5.70 3.13 1.07
N ILE A 84 6.31 2.10 1.65
CA ILE A 84 7.06 1.09 0.89
C ILE A 84 6.14 0.38 -0.10
N LEU A 85 4.97 -0.09 0.33
CA LEU A 85 4.03 -0.81 -0.54
C LEU A 85 3.46 0.08 -1.66
N ILE A 86 3.24 1.37 -1.41
CA ILE A 86 2.84 2.33 -2.44
C ILE A 86 3.99 2.57 -3.42
N ALA A 87 5.21 2.74 -2.91
CA ALA A 87 6.38 2.96 -3.73
C ALA A 87 6.69 1.78 -4.66
N LEU A 88 6.41 0.56 -4.20
CA LEU A 88 6.51 -0.66 -4.99
C LEU A 88 5.32 -0.87 -5.95
N GLY A 89 4.35 0.06 -5.97
CA GLY A 89 3.15 -0.06 -6.80
C GLY A 89 2.23 -1.21 -6.40
N ILE A 90 2.28 -1.68 -5.15
CA ILE A 90 1.41 -2.75 -4.62
C ILE A 90 0.13 -2.16 -4.03
N LEU A 91 0.27 -0.99 -3.39
CA LEU A 91 -0.84 -0.18 -2.90
C LEU A 91 -0.94 1.14 -3.68
N SER A 92 -2.09 1.78 -3.62
CA SER A 92 -2.35 3.09 -4.21
C SER A 92 -3.34 3.87 -3.36
N PHE A 93 -3.26 5.20 -3.39
CA PHE A 93 -4.32 6.08 -2.87
C PHE A 93 -5.47 6.30 -3.85
N GLN A 94 -5.31 5.84 -5.10
CA GLN A 94 -6.30 6.05 -6.15
C GLN A 94 -7.11 4.78 -6.36
N LYS A 95 -8.41 4.95 -6.55
CA LYS A 95 -9.32 3.83 -6.83
C LYS A 95 -9.17 3.25 -8.24
N ARG A 96 -8.65 4.04 -9.20
CA ARG A 96 -8.76 3.73 -10.63
C ARG A 96 -8.10 2.41 -10.99
N SER A 97 -8.91 1.47 -11.50
CA SER A 97 -8.49 0.12 -11.92
C SER A 97 -7.91 -0.76 -10.80
N ASN A 98 -8.01 -0.33 -9.54
CA ASN A 98 -7.48 -1.03 -8.36
C ASN A 98 -8.57 -1.82 -7.62
N TRP A 99 -8.15 -2.64 -6.67
CA TRP A 99 -8.96 -3.54 -5.86
C TRP A 99 -9.12 -3.04 -4.43
N THR A 100 -10.23 -3.41 -3.79
CA THR A 100 -10.53 -3.06 -2.39
C THR A 100 -11.18 -4.23 -1.67
N VAL A 101 -11.14 -4.20 -0.35
CA VAL A 101 -11.80 -5.17 0.53
C VAL A 101 -12.96 -4.51 1.30
N ILE A 102 -14.13 -5.15 1.30
CA ILE A 102 -15.32 -4.73 2.07
C ILE A 102 -15.74 -5.78 3.10
N SER A 103 -16.17 -5.31 4.28
CA SER A 103 -16.82 -6.09 5.35
C SER A 103 -18.02 -5.34 5.88
N PHE A 104 -19.20 -5.98 5.90
CA PHE A 104 -20.46 -5.40 6.36
C PHE A 104 -20.73 -4.00 5.77
N GLY A 105 -20.44 -3.81 4.47
CA GLY A 105 -20.57 -2.53 3.79
C GLY A 105 -19.54 -1.46 4.20
N MET A 106 -18.52 -1.81 4.98
CA MET A 106 -17.40 -0.94 5.39
C MET A 106 -16.10 -1.33 4.70
N PHE A 107 -15.22 -0.34 4.51
CA PHE A 107 -13.91 -0.53 3.91
C PHE A 107 -12.90 -1.03 4.93
N VAL A 108 -12.22 -2.13 4.59
CA VAL A 108 -11.32 -2.84 5.52
C VAL A 108 -9.86 -2.57 5.20
N ASN A 109 -9.56 -1.80 4.15
CA ASN A 109 -8.18 -1.54 3.73
C ASN A 109 -7.40 -0.76 4.81
N PRO A 110 -6.07 -0.92 4.86
CA PRO A 110 -5.26 -0.09 5.71
C PRO A 110 -5.41 1.40 5.35
N LYS A 111 -5.28 2.28 6.34
CA LYS A 111 -5.46 3.73 6.21
C LYS A 111 -4.14 4.42 6.51
N THR A 112 -3.81 5.46 5.75
CA THR A 112 -2.60 6.28 5.96
C THR A 112 -2.82 7.53 6.76
N GLU A 113 -4.05 8.06 6.81
CA GLU A 113 -4.50 9.14 7.70
C GLU A 113 -5.94 9.55 7.32
N GLY A 114 -6.69 10.11 8.29
CA GLY A 114 -7.72 11.14 8.09
C GLY A 114 -8.94 10.93 7.18
N ASN A 115 -9.02 9.84 6.40
CA ASN A 115 -10.12 9.35 5.51
C ASN A 115 -9.61 8.79 4.15
N GLN A 116 -8.30 8.77 3.91
CA GLN A 116 -7.75 8.19 2.67
C GLN A 116 -7.70 6.66 2.78
N ARG A 117 -8.38 5.97 1.86
CA ARG A 117 -8.36 4.51 1.74
C ARG A 117 -7.23 4.10 0.82
N LEU A 118 -6.53 3.04 1.18
CA LEU A 118 -5.58 2.39 0.29
C LEU A 118 -6.34 1.42 -0.62
N PHE A 119 -5.87 1.28 -1.85
CA PHE A 119 -6.37 0.33 -2.85
C PHE A 119 -5.21 -0.59 -3.24
N PHE A 120 -5.51 -1.85 -3.49
CA PHE A 120 -4.53 -2.84 -3.93
C PHE A 120 -4.43 -2.81 -5.45
N THR A 121 -3.23 -2.75 -5.99
CA THR A 121 -3.05 -2.75 -7.45
C THR A 121 -3.25 -4.15 -8.05
N ARG A 122 -2.98 -5.19 -7.27
CA ARG A 122 -3.17 -6.60 -7.64
C ARG A 122 -4.33 -7.22 -6.87
N ARG A 123 -5.19 -7.96 -7.58
CA ARG A 123 -6.33 -8.67 -6.97
C ARG A 123 -5.89 -9.67 -5.89
N GLN A 124 -4.81 -10.40 -6.17
CA GLN A 124 -4.30 -11.43 -5.26
C GLN A 124 -3.93 -10.86 -3.88
N ASP A 125 -3.31 -9.68 -3.86
CA ASP A 125 -2.95 -9.01 -2.61
C ASP A 125 -4.19 -8.60 -1.80
N ALA A 126 -5.22 -8.09 -2.46
CA ALA A 126 -6.50 -7.77 -1.81
C ALA A 126 -7.17 -9.03 -1.21
N VAL A 127 -7.11 -10.16 -1.94
CA VAL A 127 -7.66 -11.44 -1.47
C VAL A 127 -6.88 -11.99 -0.27
N GLU A 128 -5.55 -11.97 -0.31
CA GLU A 128 -4.73 -12.43 0.81
C GLU A 128 -4.91 -11.54 2.05
N TYR A 129 -4.95 -10.22 1.85
CA TYR A 129 -5.28 -9.29 2.93
C TYR A 129 -6.66 -9.57 3.52
N ALA A 130 -7.67 -9.78 2.68
CA ALA A 130 -9.03 -10.10 3.12
C ALA A 130 -9.08 -11.33 4.03
N LYS A 131 -8.45 -12.44 3.61
CA LYS A 131 -8.38 -13.69 4.40
C LYS A 131 -7.78 -13.47 5.78
N LEU A 132 -6.75 -12.63 5.87
CA LEU A 132 -5.98 -12.42 7.09
C LEU A 132 -6.56 -11.36 8.02
N SER A 133 -7.44 -10.50 7.49
CA SER A 133 -7.97 -9.37 8.24
C SER A 133 -8.85 -9.76 9.44
N GLY A 134 -9.40 -10.98 9.48
CA GLY A 134 -10.23 -11.46 10.59
C GLY A 134 -11.57 -10.75 10.75
N TRP A 135 -11.87 -9.78 9.88
CA TRP A 135 -13.21 -9.22 9.71
C TRP A 135 -14.04 -10.20 8.88
N PHE A 136 -15.36 -10.18 9.02
CA PHE A 136 -16.25 -10.90 8.10
C PHE A 136 -16.23 -10.19 6.75
N ILE A 137 -15.26 -10.54 5.91
CA ILE A 137 -15.14 -9.97 4.58
C ILE A 137 -16.25 -10.52 3.71
N ASP A 138 -17.04 -9.62 3.14
CA ASP A 138 -18.10 -9.97 2.21
C ASP A 138 -17.52 -10.16 0.80
N GLU A 139 -16.64 -9.25 0.38
CA GLU A 139 -16.14 -9.25 -1.00
C GLU A 139 -14.81 -8.50 -1.22
N VAL A 140 -14.14 -8.91 -2.30
CA VAL A 140 -13.04 -8.20 -2.96
C VAL A 140 -13.51 -7.82 -4.35
N PHE A 141 -13.54 -6.52 -4.65
CA PHE A 141 -14.02 -6.04 -5.95
C PHE A 141 -13.11 -4.95 -6.53
N GLN A 142 -13.22 -4.79 -7.84
CA GLN A 142 -12.43 -3.82 -8.61
C GLN A 142 -13.21 -2.52 -8.75
N TYR A 143 -12.51 -1.41 -8.58
CA TYR A 143 -12.99 -0.08 -8.95
C TYR A 143 -12.63 0.20 -10.40
N SER A 144 -13.62 0.24 -11.29
CA SER A 144 -13.46 0.90 -12.58
C SER A 144 -14.10 2.28 -12.52
N ASP A 145 -13.49 3.28 -13.16
CA ASP A 145 -14.11 4.60 -13.35
C ASP A 145 -15.42 4.53 -14.17
N GLN A 146 -15.76 3.36 -14.69
CA GLN A 146 -17.02 3.08 -15.39
C GLN A 146 -18.19 2.77 -14.45
N ILE A 147 -17.96 2.54 -13.16
CA ILE A 147 -19.05 2.32 -12.17
C ILE A 147 -19.42 3.66 -11.52
N ILE A 148 -19.82 4.62 -12.36
CA ILE A 148 -20.81 5.64 -11.98
C ILE A 148 -21.85 5.67 -13.10
N SER A 149 -22.60 4.59 -13.24
CA SER A 149 -24.05 4.72 -13.42
C SER A 149 -24.65 4.27 -12.09
N GLY A 150 -24.99 5.24 -11.24
CA GLY A 150 -25.83 4.95 -10.07
C GLY A 150 -27.13 4.33 -10.58
N ASP A 151 -27.46 3.13 -10.10
CA ASP A 151 -28.83 2.57 -10.04
C ASP A 151 -28.93 1.08 -9.67
N LYS A 152 -27.84 0.36 -9.32
CA LYS A 152 -27.93 -1.08 -8.97
C LYS A 152 -27.29 -1.50 -7.65
N LEU A 153 -27.47 -0.69 -6.61
CA LEU A 153 -27.29 -1.11 -5.21
C LEU A 153 -28.58 -0.92 -4.39
N LYS A 154 -29.72 -1.20 -5.03
CA LYS A 154 -30.95 -1.58 -4.34
C LYS A 154 -31.48 -2.86 -4.97
N GLU A 155 -31.82 -3.80 -4.10
CA GLU A 155 -32.50 -5.08 -4.35
C GLU A 155 -31.60 -6.27 -4.67
N ALA A 156 -31.11 -6.90 -3.59
CA ALA A 156 -31.22 -8.34 -3.39
C ALA A 156 -31.71 -8.57 -1.94
#